data_AF-A0A8K0GAZ3-F1
#
_entry.id   AF-A0A8K0GAZ3-F1
#
_cell.length_a   1.000
_cell.length_b   1.000
_cell.length_c   1.000
_cell.angle_alpha   90.00
_cell.angle_beta   90.00
_cell.angle_gamma   90.00
#
_symmetry.space_group_name_H-M   'P 1'
#
loop_
_entity.id
_entity.type
_entity.pdbx_description
1 polymer ?
#
loop_
_entity_poly.entity_id
_entity_poly.type
_entity_poly.pdbx_seq_one_letter_code
_entity_poly.pdbx_strand_id
1 'polypeptide(L)'
;MIFCRKRRASSAFGEFLQSYLHSQQLRLASSLLVLCENYNKRKKKNRGGWVREWVLRRENYGTYNNLLNELRIEDAQQFRNFIGMLAVDLEELLSKVGTRIKKQDTHLRASISPKERMVVITLRFIATRAVQLAKYRNKLEVM
;
A
#
# COMPACT_ATOMS: atom_id res chain seq x y z
N MET A 1 25.90 69.15 -57.77
CA MET A 1 25.38 69.28 -56.39
C MET A 1 25.11 67.90 -55.81
N ILE A 2 25.90 67.55 -54.79
CA ILE A 2 25.65 66.65 -53.66
C ILE A 2 25.08 65.24 -53.97
N PHE A 3 26.02 64.29 -54.10
CA PHE A 3 25.80 62.87 -53.82
C PHE A 3 25.33 62.69 -52.36
N CYS A 4 24.05 62.42 -52.14
CA CYS A 4 23.55 62.07 -50.80
C CYS A 4 23.77 60.56 -50.57
N ARG A 5 24.96 60.22 -50.08
CA ARG A 5 25.35 58.86 -49.68
C ARG A 5 24.47 58.43 -48.50
N LYS A 6 23.41 57.66 -48.79
CA LYS A 6 22.50 57.10 -47.77
C LYS A 6 23.33 56.21 -46.84
N ARG A 7 23.59 56.68 -45.62
CA ARG A 7 24.27 55.94 -44.56
C ARG A 7 23.43 54.70 -44.25
N ARG A 8 23.80 53.55 -44.81
CA ARG A 8 23.25 52.24 -44.45
C ARG A 8 23.93 51.82 -43.15
N ALA A 9 23.43 52.32 -42.02
CA ALA A 9 23.87 51.92 -40.69
C ALA A 9 22.67 51.28 -39.97
N SER A 10 22.92 50.15 -39.29
CA SER A 10 22.01 49.42 -38.39
C SER A 10 21.24 48.18 -38.94
N SER A 11 21.81 47.38 -39.86
CA SER A 11 21.33 45.99 -40.04
C SER A 11 21.89 45.06 -38.96
N ALA A 12 23.18 45.23 -38.62
CA ALA A 12 23.88 44.41 -37.63
C ALA A 12 23.30 44.52 -36.21
N PHE A 13 22.81 45.70 -35.80
CA PHE A 13 22.17 45.88 -34.49
C PHE A 13 20.79 45.23 -34.42
N GLY A 14 20.02 45.26 -35.51
CA GLY A 14 18.73 44.56 -35.61
C GLY A 14 18.89 43.04 -35.58
N GLU A 15 19.85 42.50 -36.32
CA GLU A 15 20.20 41.07 -36.30
C GLU A 15 20.74 40.62 -34.93
N PHE A 16 21.52 41.48 -34.27
CA PHE A 16 21.99 41.26 -32.91
C PHE A 16 20.84 41.24 -31.90
N LEU A 17 19.89 42.18 -31.97
CA LEU A 17 18.70 42.17 -31.12
C LEU A 17 17.80 40.97 -31.41
N GLN A 18 17.66 40.56 -32.68
CA GLN A 18 16.89 39.38 -33.08
C GLN A 18 17.50 38.09 -32.52
N SER A 19 18.82 37.93 -32.63
CA SER A 19 19.54 36.77 -32.08
C SER A 19 19.54 36.78 -30.55
N TYR A 20 19.63 37.94 -29.91
CA TYR A 20 19.52 38.09 -28.46
C TYR A 20 18.12 37.71 -27.96
N LEU A 21 17.05 38.23 -28.59
CA LEU A 21 15.68 37.87 -28.26
C LEU A 21 15.41 36.37 -28.45
N HIS A 22 15.91 35.78 -29.53
CA HIS A 22 15.81 34.34 -29.77
C HIS A 22 16.56 33.52 -28.70
N SER A 23 17.77 33.95 -28.31
CA SER A 23 18.54 33.30 -27.25
C SER A 23 17.87 33.38 -25.87
N GLN A 24 17.18 34.49 -25.57
CA GLN A 24 16.42 34.66 -24.33
C GLN A 24 15.14 33.82 -24.34
N GLN A 25 14.44 33.74 -25.47
CA GLN A 25 13.28 32.88 -25.64
C GLN A 25 13.63 31.40 -25.44
N LEU A 26 14.78 30.95 -25.97
CA LEU A 26 15.27 29.58 -25.76
C LEU A 26 15.55 29.27 -24.29
N ARG A 27 16.19 30.20 -23.55
CA ARG A 27 16.46 30.04 -22.11
C ARG A 27 15.18 29.96 -21.28
N LEU A 28 14.21 30.82 -21.59
CA LEU A 28 12.90 30.80 -20.93
C LEU A 28 12.14 29.50 -21.21
N ALA A 29 12.15 29.04 -22.48
CA ALA A 29 11.53 27.79 -22.87
C ALA A 29 12.18 26.59 -22.15
N SER A 30 13.51 26.51 -22.09
CA SER A 30 14.20 25.43 -21.36
C SER A 30 13.91 25.46 -19.86
N SER A 31 13.86 26.65 -19.25
CA SER A 31 13.53 26.82 -17.83
C SER A 31 12.10 26.34 -17.53
N LEU A 32 11.14 26.73 -18.38
CA LEU A 32 9.75 26.29 -18.28
C LEU A 32 9.62 24.76 -18.42
N LEU A 33 10.31 24.15 -19.38
CA LEU A 33 10.31 22.69 -19.56
C LEU A 33 10.79 21.96 -18.29
N VAL A 34 11.90 22.39 -17.69
CA VAL A 34 12.44 21.82 -16.46
C VAL A 34 11.46 22.00 -15.29
N LEU A 35 10.83 23.17 -15.17
CA LEU A 35 9.82 23.43 -14.13
C LEU A 35 8.58 22.55 -14.30
N CYS A 36 8.07 22.40 -15.53
CA CYS A 36 6.94 21.53 -15.85
C CYS A 36 7.27 20.06 -15.54
N GLU A 37 8.46 19.60 -15.90
CA GLU A 37 8.90 18.23 -15.62
C GLU A 37 9.01 17.98 -14.10
N ASN A 38 9.57 18.93 -13.36
CA ASN A 38 9.66 18.87 -11.90
C ASN A 38 8.30 18.91 -11.22
N TYR A 39 7.37 19.74 -11.71
CA TYR A 39 5.98 19.77 -11.21
C TYR A 39 5.30 18.41 -11.42
N ASN A 40 5.47 17.80 -12.59
CA ASN A 40 4.94 16.48 -12.90
C ASN A 40 5.58 15.38 -12.04
N LYS A 41 6.89 15.41 -11.79
CA LYS A 41 7.58 14.49 -10.88
C LYS A 41 7.09 14.63 -9.43
N ARG A 42 6.84 15.85 -8.95
CA ARG A 42 6.27 16.11 -7.62
C ARG A 42 4.83 15.63 -7.50
N LYS A 43 4.01 15.80 -8.54
CA LYS A 43 2.63 15.28 -8.62
C LYS A 43 2.61 13.74 -8.67
N LYS A 44 3.64 13.14 -9.29
CA LYS A 44 3.90 11.69 -9.30
C LYS A 44 4.59 11.17 -8.03
N LYS A 45 4.81 11.97 -6.97
CA LYS A 45 5.31 11.43 -5.70
C LYS A 45 4.45 10.23 -5.31
N ASN A 46 5.09 9.06 -5.32
CA ASN A 46 4.44 7.77 -5.14
C ASN A 46 3.62 7.80 -3.86
N ARG A 47 2.30 7.93 -4.00
CA ARG A 47 1.38 7.54 -2.92
C ARG A 47 1.68 6.07 -2.71
N GLY A 48 2.29 5.73 -1.57
CA GLY A 48 2.60 4.34 -1.23
C GLY A 48 1.36 3.49 -1.53
N GLY A 49 1.54 2.37 -2.24
CA GLY A 49 0.42 1.58 -2.74
C GLY A 49 -0.62 1.32 -1.65
N TRP A 50 -1.91 1.37 -2.03
CA TRP A 50 -3.06 1.13 -1.14
C TRP A 50 -2.90 -0.17 -0.32
N VAL A 51 -2.26 -1.16 -0.94
CA VAL A 51 -1.91 -2.44 -0.32
C VAL A 51 -0.40 -2.64 -0.42
N ARG A 52 0.21 -3.18 0.64
CA ARG A 52 1.61 -3.61 0.62
C ARG A 52 1.75 -4.92 -0.16
N GLU A 53 2.82 -5.07 -0.92
CA GLU A 53 3.06 -6.24 -1.77
C GLU A 53 2.97 -7.58 -1.03
N TRP A 54 3.53 -7.65 0.19
CA TRP A 54 3.48 -8.87 0.99
C TRP A 54 2.05 -9.28 1.40
N VAL A 55 1.11 -8.33 1.48
CA VAL A 55 -0.30 -8.60 1.77
C VAL A 55 -1.02 -9.19 0.55
N LEU A 56 -0.59 -8.84 -0.66
CA LEU A 56 -1.10 -9.44 -1.90
C LEU A 56 -0.68 -10.91 -2.00
N ARG A 57 0.52 -11.24 -1.51
CA ARG A 57 1.04 -12.62 -1.49
C ARG A 57 0.52 -13.48 -0.32
N ARG A 58 -0.54 -13.05 0.37
CA ARG A 58 -1.12 -13.77 1.52
C ARG A 58 -1.60 -15.18 1.18
N GLU A 59 -2.01 -15.43 -0.06
CA GLU A 59 -2.50 -16.75 -0.44
C GLU A 59 -1.40 -17.80 -0.41
N ASN A 60 -0.17 -17.38 -0.75
CA ASN A 60 1.00 -18.26 -0.84
C ASN A 60 1.84 -18.28 0.44
N TYR A 61 1.87 -17.17 1.20
CA TYR A 61 2.73 -17.01 2.38
C TYR A 61 1.96 -16.68 3.66
N GLY A 62 0.63 -16.70 3.61
CA GLY A 62 -0.22 -16.41 4.76
C GLY A 62 -0.21 -17.55 5.76
N THR A 63 -0.21 -17.21 7.04
CA THR A 63 -0.23 -18.17 8.15
C THR A 63 -1.42 -19.12 8.08
N TYR A 64 -2.56 -18.66 7.55
CA TYR A 64 -3.76 -19.47 7.44
C TYR A 64 -3.66 -20.58 6.39
N ASN A 65 -3.12 -20.28 5.21
CA ASN A 65 -3.01 -21.28 4.14
C ASN A 65 -1.82 -22.22 4.33
N ASN A 66 -0.78 -21.78 5.04
CA ASN A 66 0.43 -22.57 5.26
C ASN A 66 0.41 -23.23 6.65
N LEU A 67 0.97 -22.55 7.65
CA LEU A 67 1.14 -23.07 9.01
C LEU A 67 -0.13 -23.69 9.61
N LEU A 68 -1.28 -23.03 9.48
CA LEU A 68 -2.52 -23.55 10.07
C LEU A 68 -3.06 -24.79 9.36
N ASN A 69 -2.80 -24.93 8.06
CA ASN A 69 -3.15 -26.15 7.34
C ASN A 69 -2.22 -27.30 7.73
N GLU A 70 -0.92 -27.04 7.84
CA GLU A 70 0.09 -28.00 8.32
C GLU A 70 -0.26 -28.48 9.74
N LEU A 71 -0.46 -27.55 10.68
CA LEU A 71 -0.84 -27.88 12.06
C LEU A 71 -2.16 -28.65 12.14
N ARG A 72 -3.14 -28.33 11.29
CA ARG A 72 -4.41 -29.05 11.29
C ARG A 72 -4.26 -30.53 10.93
N ILE A 73 -3.26 -30.87 10.12
CA ILE A 73 -3.01 -32.24 9.64
C ILE A 73 -2.02 -32.97 10.56
N GLU A 74 -0.94 -32.30 10.94
CA GLU A 74 0.19 -32.91 11.64
C GLU A 74 0.05 -32.87 13.17
N ASP A 75 -0.50 -31.78 13.73
CA ASP A 75 -0.56 -31.58 15.18
C ASP A 75 -1.80 -30.78 15.63
N ALA A 76 -2.88 -31.54 15.89
CA ALA A 76 -4.15 -31.00 16.37
C ALA A 76 -4.03 -30.29 17.73
N GLN A 77 -3.06 -30.68 18.57
CA GLN A 77 -2.86 -30.05 19.88
C GLN A 77 -2.26 -28.66 19.72
N GLN A 78 -1.26 -28.50 18.85
CA GLN A 78 -0.67 -27.20 18.56
C GLN A 78 -1.62 -26.31 17.76
N PHE A 79 -2.43 -26.88 16.87
CA PHE A 79 -3.53 -26.16 16.24
C PHE A 79 -4.50 -25.57 17.29
N ARG A 80 -4.91 -26.40 18.26
CA ARG A 80 -5.77 -25.96 19.36
C ARG A 80 -5.09 -24.91 20.23
N ASN A 81 -3.80 -25.00 20.50
CA ASN A 81 -3.06 -24.00 21.25
C ASN A 81 -2.98 -22.66 20.50
N PHE A 82 -2.78 -22.72 19.19
CA PHE A 82 -2.66 -21.52 18.35
C PHE A 82 -3.99 -20.76 18.25
N ILE A 83 -5.09 -21.48 18.06
CA ILE A 83 -6.42 -20.88 17.83
C ILE A 83 -7.23 -20.74 19.12
N GLY A 84 -7.06 -21.65 20.07
CA GLY A 84 -7.83 -21.77 21.31
C GLY A 84 -8.99 -22.76 21.27
N MET A 85 -9.24 -23.45 20.14
CA MET A 85 -10.33 -24.42 19.97
C MET A 85 -9.97 -25.50 18.94
N LEU A 86 -10.74 -26.60 18.90
CA LEU A 86 -10.56 -27.65 17.89
C LEU A 86 -11.04 -27.18 16.52
N ALA A 87 -10.57 -27.86 15.46
CA ALA A 87 -10.97 -27.55 14.09
C ALA A 87 -12.48 -27.73 13.86
N VAL A 88 -13.09 -28.70 14.55
CA VAL A 88 -14.53 -28.98 14.48
C VAL A 88 -15.34 -27.83 15.07
N ASP A 89 -14.97 -27.37 16.27
CA ASP A 89 -15.64 -26.25 16.95
C ASP A 89 -15.58 -24.97 16.11
N LEU A 90 -14.45 -24.76 15.44
CA LEU A 90 -14.24 -23.64 14.54
C LEU A 90 -15.19 -23.69 13.34
N GLU A 91 -15.41 -24.87 12.75
CA GLU A 91 -16.34 -25.04 11.63
C GLU A 91 -17.79 -24.85 12.07
N GLU A 92 -18.16 -25.32 13.26
CA GLU A 92 -19.49 -25.06 13.83
C GLU A 92 -19.71 -23.56 14.08
N LEU A 93 -18.73 -22.87 14.67
CA LEU A 93 -18.82 -21.42 14.89
C LEU A 93 -18.90 -20.65 13.58
N LEU A 94 -18.15 -21.08 12.56
CA LEU A 94 -18.20 -20.50 11.23
C LEU A 94 -19.58 -20.68 10.59
N SER A 95 -20.26 -21.81 10.81
CA SER A 95 -21.61 -22.02 10.29
C SER A 95 -22.60 -20.99 10.81
N LYS A 96 -22.45 -20.56 12.07
CA LYS A 96 -23.34 -19.61 12.76
C LYS A 96 -23.01 -18.15 12.43
N VAL A 97 -21.72 -17.82 12.37
CA VAL A 97 -21.23 -16.42 12.29
C VAL A 97 -20.72 -16.05 10.89
N GLY A 98 -20.41 -17.04 10.06
CA GLY A 98 -19.76 -16.89 8.76
C GLY A 98 -20.49 -15.93 7.81
N THR A 99 -21.82 -16.00 7.77
CA THR A 99 -22.65 -15.10 6.96
C THR A 99 -22.54 -13.64 7.40
N ARG A 100 -22.45 -13.39 8.72
CA ARG A 100 -22.34 -12.05 9.29
C ARG A 100 -20.96 -11.41 9.08
N ILE A 101 -19.91 -12.23 9.04
CA ILE A 101 -18.53 -11.75 8.87
C ILE A 101 -18.07 -11.77 7.40
N LYS A 102 -18.81 -12.39 6.48
CA LYS A 102 -18.45 -12.39 5.06
C LYS A 102 -18.43 -10.96 4.51
N LYS A 103 -17.31 -10.58 3.89
CA LYS A 103 -17.23 -9.33 3.11
C LYS A 103 -17.26 -9.66 1.63
N GLN A 104 -17.81 -8.75 0.85
CA GLN A 104 -17.84 -8.84 -0.60
C GLN A 104 -16.46 -8.60 -1.19
N ASP A 105 -16.17 -9.28 -2.30
CA ASP A 105 -14.98 -9.02 -3.10
C ASP A 105 -15.13 -7.70 -3.84
N THR A 106 -14.01 -7.01 -4.06
CA THR A 106 -13.97 -5.75 -4.80
C THR A 106 -13.00 -5.89 -5.96
N HIS A 107 -13.16 -5.07 -7.01
CA HIS A 107 -12.24 -5.04 -8.14
C HIS A 107 -10.78 -4.72 -7.77
N LEU A 108 -10.56 -4.12 -6.60
CA LEU A 108 -9.23 -3.71 -6.13
C LEU A 108 -8.52 -4.82 -5.35
N ARG A 109 -9.27 -5.68 -4.64
CA ARG A 109 -8.71 -6.77 -3.83
C ARG A 109 -9.77 -7.81 -3.49
N ALA A 110 -9.35 -9.07 -3.48
CA ALA A 110 -10.08 -10.16 -2.85
C ALA A 110 -10.27 -9.92 -1.33
N SER A 111 -11.50 -10.13 -0.90
CA SER A 111 -11.93 -10.17 0.48
C SER A 111 -11.16 -11.26 1.23
N ILE A 112 -10.90 -11.03 2.52
CA ILE A 112 -10.35 -12.08 3.38
C ILE A 112 -11.51 -13.04 3.67
N SER A 113 -11.27 -14.34 3.45
CA SER A 113 -12.28 -15.36 3.67
C SER A 113 -12.83 -15.30 5.10
N PRO A 114 -14.12 -15.60 5.33
CA PRO A 114 -14.70 -15.63 6.68
C PRO A 114 -13.87 -16.47 7.66
N LYS A 115 -13.38 -17.63 7.19
CA LYS A 115 -12.63 -18.60 8.00
C LYS A 115 -11.27 -18.05 8.40
N GLU A 116 -10.49 -17.57 7.42
CA GLU A 116 -9.20 -16.92 7.66
C GLU A 116 -9.33 -15.74 8.64
N ARG A 117 -10.35 -14.90 8.44
CA ARG A 117 -10.59 -13.74 9.30
C ARG A 117 -10.86 -14.12 10.75
N MET A 118 -11.74 -15.09 10.96
CA MET A 118 -12.12 -15.53 12.30
C MET A 118 -10.90 -16.09 13.05
N VAL A 119 -10.09 -16.89 12.38
CA VAL A 119 -8.90 -17.52 12.97
C VAL A 119 -7.80 -16.52 13.27
N VAL A 120 -7.40 -15.74 12.27
CA VAL A 120 -6.20 -14.88 12.36
C VAL A 120 -6.45 -13.67 13.26
N ILE A 121 -7.66 -13.10 13.24
CA ILE A 121 -7.95 -11.84 13.93
C ILE A 121 -8.69 -12.07 15.25
N THR A 122 -9.76 -12.87 15.24
CA THR A 122 -10.70 -12.92 16.36
C THR A 122 -10.29 -13.94 17.41
N LEU A 123 -10.01 -15.17 17.00
CA LEU A 123 -9.77 -16.26 17.95
C LEU A 123 -8.42 -16.15 18.65
N ARG A 124 -7.35 -15.80 17.93
CA ARG A 124 -6.04 -15.55 18.55
C ARG A 124 -6.09 -14.47 19.62
N PHE A 125 -6.84 -13.40 19.36
CA PHE A 125 -7.02 -12.31 20.33
C PHE A 125 -7.78 -12.77 21.59
N ILE A 126 -8.86 -13.54 21.42
CA ILE A 126 -9.65 -14.10 22.53
C ILE A 126 -8.82 -15.09 23.34
N ALA A 127 -8.12 -16.03 22.68
CA ALA A 127 -7.28 -17.03 23.32
C ALA A 127 -6.19 -16.38 24.19
N THR A 128 -5.54 -15.34 23.65
CA THR A 128 -4.51 -14.58 24.40
C THR A 128 -5.09 -13.96 25.67
N ARG A 129 -6.28 -13.36 25.58
CA ARG A 129 -6.93 -12.74 26.76
C ARG A 129 -7.38 -13.78 27.79
N ALA A 130 -7.88 -14.94 27.35
CA ALA A 130 -8.26 -16.03 28.25
C ALA A 130 -7.05 -16.54 29.05
N VAL A 131 -5.90 -16.72 28.40
CA VAL A 131 -4.66 -17.16 29.07
C VAL A 131 -4.14 -16.10 30.05
N GLN A 132 -4.20 -14.81 29.69
CA GLN A 132 -3.83 -13.73 30.60
C GLN A 132 -4.76 -13.69 31.82
N LEU A 133 -6.07 -13.74 31.62
CA LEU A 133 -7.05 -13.77 32.72
C LEU A 133 -6.87 -14.97 33.63
N ALA A 134 -6.56 -16.15 33.09
CA ALA A 134 -6.26 -17.34 33.89
C ALA A 134 -5.01 -17.13 34.76
N LYS A 135 -3.95 -16.49 34.24
CA LYS A 135 -2.77 -16.12 35.04
C LYS A 135 -3.11 -15.12 36.15
N TYR A 136 -3.92 -14.10 35.87
CA TYR A 136 -4.34 -13.12 36.87
C TYR A 136 -5.25 -13.74 37.94
N ARG A 137 -6.14 -14.66 37.56
CA ARG A 137 -7.00 -15.39 38.48
C ARG A 137 -6.18 -16.27 39.43
N ASN A 138 -5.25 -17.07 38.91
CA ASN A 138 -4.39 -17.92 39.76
C ASN A 138 -3.50 -17.08 40.69
N LYS A 139 -3.12 -15.86 40.28
CA LYS A 139 -2.38 -14.92 41.14
C LYS A 139 -3.22 -14.37 42.30
N LEU A 140 -4.53 -14.21 42.12
CA LEU A 140 -5.46 -13.79 43.17
C LEU A 140 -5.84 -14.93 44.12
N GLU A 141 -5.83 -16.18 43.66
CA GLU A 141 -6.11 -17.36 44.51
C GLU A 141 -4.89 -17.77 45.37
N VAL A 142 -3.69 -17.23 45.08
CA VAL A 142 -2.43 -17.50 45.78
C VAL A 142 -2.00 -16.33 46.69
N MET A 143 -2.75 -15.22 46.69
CA MET A 143 -2.61 -14.10 47.64
C MET A 143 -3.67 -14.19 48.72
#